data_AF-A0A929RS47-F1
#
_entry.id   AF-A0A929RS47-F1
#
_cell.length_a   1.000
_cell.length_b   1.000
_cell.length_c   1.000
_cell.angle_alpha   90.00
_cell.angle_beta   90.00
_cell.angle_gamma   90.00
#
_symmetry.space_group_name_H-M   'P 1'
#
loop_
_entity.id
_entity.type
_entity.pdbx_description
1 polymer ?
#
loop_
_entity_poly.entity_id
_entity_poly.type
_entity_poly.pdbx_seq_one_letter_code
_entity_poly.pdbx_strand_id
1 'polypeptide(L)'
;MVNEASRAAASTTARIVWDTADKYLRNVVEPQEYGDYILPFTVLRRLECLLEDTKDDVIEFVKAQGDMPSYLIDIAVSNRFGLSFFNTSPFNLARIASVDDNVDRALLSYVNGFSHNIADIWTAFEFPKLVAKLSAANRLLEVVKHFSTLSLGSTSVEDSTMGDIFEDVMYRAFDKKGKAAGAFYTPRDAIKLMVDVLFAADAESLAGEDVLRSIYDPTAGSGGMLLVAQEALRELNPGVKVTVYGQEMMDSAYALGKADLLIQGGRPDAILKGDTLLEDLHADKTFDYVLSNPPFGGDWEVEQASVKEQAQVPGSRF
;
A
#
# COMPACT_ATOMS: atom_id res chain seq x y z
N MET A 1 6.46 -25.84 -4.66
CA MET A 1 7.06 -25.34 -5.91
C MET A 1 6.24 -24.17 -6.45
N VAL A 2 5.97 -23.16 -5.61
CA VAL A 2 5.49 -21.88 -6.12
C VAL A 2 6.72 -21.20 -6.74
N ASN A 3 6.67 -21.22 -8.07
CA ASN A 3 7.60 -20.92 -9.15
C ASN A 3 8.85 -20.05 -8.84
N GLU A 4 10.05 -20.66 -8.85
CA GLU A 4 11.34 -19.93 -8.90
C GLU A 4 11.38 -18.89 -10.03
N ALA A 5 10.69 -19.15 -11.15
CA ALA A 5 10.62 -18.21 -12.26
C ALA A 5 9.82 -16.94 -11.91
N SER A 6 8.78 -17.04 -11.05
CA SER A 6 8.04 -15.87 -10.57
C SER A 6 8.92 -15.01 -9.67
N ARG A 7 9.67 -15.61 -8.72
CA ARG A 7 10.64 -14.90 -7.89
C ARG A 7 11.76 -14.24 -8.70
N ALA A 8 12.27 -14.92 -9.73
CA ALA A 8 13.28 -14.36 -10.64
C ALA A 8 12.73 -13.19 -11.47
N ALA A 9 11.47 -13.27 -11.91
CA ALA A 9 10.79 -12.18 -12.60
C ALA A 9 10.55 -10.98 -11.66
N ALA A 10 10.04 -11.21 -10.44
CA ALA A 10 9.87 -10.19 -9.40
C ALA A 10 11.19 -9.45 -9.13
N SER A 11 12.27 -10.18 -8.87
CA SER A 11 13.60 -9.61 -8.61
C SER A 11 14.11 -8.79 -9.81
N THR A 12 13.85 -9.25 -11.04
CA THR A 12 14.21 -8.53 -12.26
C THR A 12 13.44 -7.23 -12.40
N THR A 13 12.12 -7.25 -12.20
CA THR A 13 11.25 -6.07 -12.25
C THR A 13 11.58 -5.09 -11.14
N ALA A 14 11.80 -5.56 -9.92
CA ALA A 14 12.22 -4.73 -8.79
C ALA A 14 13.57 -4.04 -9.06
N ARG A 15 14.51 -4.73 -9.71
CA ARG A 15 15.74 -4.11 -10.20
C ARG A 15 15.47 -3.02 -11.24
N ILE A 16 14.61 -3.27 -12.23
CA ILE A 16 14.27 -2.26 -13.26
C ILE A 16 13.59 -1.03 -12.63
N VAL A 17 12.71 -1.25 -11.65
CA VAL A 17 12.10 -0.18 -10.85
C VAL A 17 13.19 0.59 -10.10
N TRP A 18 14.14 -0.11 -9.48
CA TRP A 18 15.25 0.49 -8.73
C TRP A 18 16.26 1.23 -9.62
N ASP A 19 16.45 0.81 -10.88
CA ASP A 19 17.34 1.47 -11.85
C ASP A 19 16.96 2.96 -12.07
N THR A 20 15.73 3.35 -11.72
CA THR A 20 15.31 4.76 -11.64
C THR A 20 16.26 5.58 -10.75
N ALA A 21 16.64 5.03 -9.59
CA ALA A 21 17.55 5.71 -8.66
C ALA A 21 18.92 5.95 -9.29
N ASP A 22 19.45 4.92 -9.94
CA ASP A 22 20.80 4.97 -10.50
C ASP A 22 20.92 5.94 -11.69
N LYS A 23 19.84 6.11 -12.45
CA LYS A 23 19.83 6.98 -13.64
C LYS A 23 19.35 8.40 -13.38
N TYR A 24 18.29 8.56 -12.59
CA TYR A 24 17.54 9.82 -12.54
C TYR A 24 17.57 10.52 -11.17
N LEU A 25 17.82 9.79 -10.08
CA LEU A 25 17.83 10.37 -8.73
C LEU A 25 19.23 10.71 -8.22
N ARG A 26 20.26 10.05 -8.76
CA ARG A 26 21.66 10.30 -8.37
C ARG A 26 22.05 11.77 -8.55
N ASN A 27 22.73 12.32 -7.55
CA ASN A 27 23.14 13.74 -7.44
C ASN A 27 21.98 14.75 -7.27
N VAL A 28 20.74 14.29 -7.12
CA VAL A 28 19.55 15.13 -6.88
C VAL A 28 18.92 14.81 -5.53
N VAL A 29 18.94 13.53 -5.18
CA VAL A 29 18.37 12.97 -3.97
C VAL A 29 19.48 12.21 -3.23
N GLU A 30 19.48 12.25 -1.89
CA GLU A 30 20.43 11.46 -1.11
C GLU A 30 20.14 9.96 -1.28
N PRO A 31 21.14 9.06 -1.32
CA PRO A 31 20.90 7.63 -1.55
C PRO A 31 19.91 6.99 -0.56
N GLN A 32 19.90 7.46 0.68
CA GLN A 32 18.98 7.05 1.73
C GLN A 32 17.52 7.45 1.45
N GLU A 33 17.27 8.47 0.64
CA GLU A 33 15.93 8.94 0.28
C GLU A 33 15.41 8.29 -1.02
N TYR A 34 16.21 7.49 -1.73
CA TYR A 34 15.80 6.93 -3.03
C TYR A 34 14.46 6.17 -2.99
N GLY A 35 14.24 5.39 -1.93
CA GLY A 35 12.97 4.68 -1.74
C GLY A 35 11.76 5.59 -1.66
N ASP A 36 11.93 6.79 -1.08
CA ASP A 36 10.86 7.77 -0.90
C ASP A 36 10.38 8.35 -2.24
N TYR A 37 11.18 8.22 -3.30
CA TYR A 37 10.80 8.59 -4.67
C TYR A 37 10.39 7.37 -5.51
N ILE A 38 11.05 6.23 -5.33
CA ILE A 38 10.75 5.04 -6.14
C ILE A 38 9.39 4.45 -5.77
N LEU A 39 9.09 4.31 -4.47
CA LEU A 39 7.86 3.64 -4.01
C LEU A 39 6.59 4.36 -4.49
N PRO A 40 6.43 5.69 -4.35
CA PRO A 40 5.19 6.36 -4.76
C PRO A 40 4.93 6.27 -6.26
N PHE A 41 5.98 6.38 -7.09
CA PHE A 41 5.84 6.22 -8.54
C PHE A 41 5.56 4.77 -8.96
N THR A 42 6.09 3.79 -8.22
CA THR A 42 5.78 2.37 -8.44
C THR A 42 4.31 2.08 -8.13
N VAL A 43 3.81 2.59 -7.01
CA VAL A 43 2.38 2.52 -6.64
C VAL A 43 1.52 3.19 -7.70
N LEU A 44 1.87 4.41 -8.12
CA LEU A 44 1.16 5.12 -9.19
C LEU A 44 1.09 4.33 -10.49
N ARG A 45 2.20 3.71 -10.90
CA ARG A 45 2.22 2.90 -12.12
C ARG A 45 1.40 1.62 -12.00
N ARG A 46 1.45 0.92 -10.85
CA ARG A 46 0.61 -0.27 -10.61
C ARG A 46 -0.88 0.09 -10.70
N LEU A 47 -1.30 1.14 -9.99
CA LEU A 47 -2.68 1.62 -10.03
C LEU A 47 -3.11 2.03 -11.43
N GLU A 48 -2.25 2.71 -12.19
CA GLU A 48 -2.52 3.08 -13.58
C GLU A 48 -2.76 1.85 -14.47
N CYS A 49 -1.88 0.85 -14.41
CA CYS A 49 -2.02 -0.36 -15.21
C CYS A 49 -3.30 -1.15 -14.88
N LEU A 50 -3.73 -1.17 -13.62
CA LEU A 50 -4.95 -1.86 -13.19
C LEU A 50 -6.22 -1.19 -13.74
N LEU A 51 -6.15 0.09 -14.09
CA LEU A 51 -7.28 0.85 -14.62
C LEU A 51 -7.28 0.96 -16.15
N GLU A 52 -6.21 0.51 -16.83
CA GLU A 52 -5.97 0.79 -18.25
C GLU A 52 -7.16 0.38 -19.14
N ASP A 53 -7.70 -0.82 -18.92
CA ASP A 53 -8.80 -1.37 -19.72
C ASP A 53 -10.15 -0.66 -19.49
N THR A 54 -10.34 0.00 -18.35
CA THR A 54 -11.63 0.62 -17.96
C THR A 54 -11.60 2.14 -17.98
N LYS A 55 -10.43 2.74 -18.21
CA LYS A 55 -10.18 4.17 -18.01
C LYS A 55 -11.14 5.07 -18.80
N ASP A 56 -11.25 4.84 -20.10
CA ASP A 56 -12.05 5.70 -20.98
C ASP A 56 -13.54 5.61 -20.64
N ASP A 57 -14.04 4.39 -20.39
CA ASP A 57 -15.42 4.13 -20.01
C ASP A 57 -15.77 4.77 -18.65
N VAL A 58 -14.86 4.71 -17.68
CA VAL A 58 -15.04 5.36 -16.37
C VAL A 58 -15.09 6.87 -16.51
N ILE A 59 -14.17 7.46 -17.29
CA ILE A 59 -14.15 8.91 -17.53
C ILE A 59 -15.46 9.37 -18.16
N GLU A 60 -15.97 8.65 -19.17
CA GLU A 60 -17.25 8.98 -19.80
C GLU A 60 -18.42 8.81 -18.82
N PHE A 61 -18.44 7.71 -18.06
CA PHE A 61 -19.48 7.45 -17.08
C PHE A 61 -19.56 8.51 -15.98
N VAL A 62 -18.41 8.92 -15.43
CA VAL A 62 -18.34 9.93 -14.37
C VAL A 62 -18.76 11.30 -14.91
N LYS A 63 -18.34 11.67 -16.12
CA LYS A 63 -18.81 12.90 -16.78
C LYS A 63 -20.33 12.93 -16.93
N ALA A 64 -20.95 11.79 -17.24
CA ALA A 64 -22.40 11.68 -17.36
C ALA A 64 -23.14 11.81 -16.02
N GLN A 65 -22.46 11.67 -14.88
CA GLN A 65 -23.06 11.85 -13.54
C GLN A 65 -23.24 13.32 -13.14
N GLY A 66 -22.62 14.26 -13.85
CA GLY A 66 -22.72 15.70 -13.54
C GLY A 66 -22.19 16.06 -12.15
N ASP A 67 -22.91 16.91 -11.42
CA ASP A 67 -22.50 17.47 -10.13
C ASP A 67 -22.90 16.60 -8.92
N MET A 68 -23.00 15.27 -9.09
CA MET A 68 -23.30 14.40 -7.96
C MET A 68 -22.19 14.48 -6.89
N PRO A 69 -22.56 14.37 -5.60
CA PRO A 69 -21.59 14.21 -4.52
C PRO A 69 -20.59 13.09 -4.81
N SER A 70 -19.32 13.33 -4.58
CA SER A 70 -18.28 12.40 -5.01
C SER A 70 -18.40 11.00 -4.42
N TYR A 71 -18.88 10.86 -3.19
CA TYR A 71 -19.09 9.54 -2.58
C TYR A 71 -20.15 8.70 -3.32
N LEU A 72 -21.16 9.35 -3.94
CA LEU A 72 -22.14 8.66 -4.77
C LEU A 72 -21.54 8.24 -6.12
N ILE A 73 -20.64 9.06 -6.67
CA ILE A 73 -19.87 8.71 -7.87
C ILE A 73 -19.01 7.48 -7.58
N ASP A 74 -18.32 7.45 -6.43
CA ASP A 74 -17.49 6.31 -6.03
C ASP A 74 -18.31 5.01 -5.94
N ILE A 75 -19.48 5.04 -5.31
CA ILE A 75 -20.41 3.90 -5.24
C ILE A 75 -20.90 3.50 -6.63
N ALA A 76 -21.26 4.46 -7.49
CA ALA A 76 -21.77 4.19 -8.82
C ALA A 76 -20.72 3.54 -9.72
N VAL A 77 -19.46 4.01 -9.66
CA VAL A 77 -18.33 3.40 -10.39
C VAL A 77 -18.06 2.00 -9.88
N SER A 78 -17.99 1.82 -8.55
CA SER A 78 -17.74 0.51 -7.96
C SER A 78 -18.79 -0.53 -8.36
N ASN A 79 -20.08 -0.18 -8.31
CA ASN A 79 -21.16 -1.08 -8.72
C ASN A 79 -21.17 -1.39 -10.22
N ARG A 80 -20.78 -0.43 -11.07
CA ARG A 80 -20.84 -0.59 -12.53
C ARG A 80 -19.62 -1.33 -13.08
N PHE A 81 -18.44 -1.05 -12.55
CA PHE A 81 -17.16 -1.54 -13.10
C PHE A 81 -16.48 -2.58 -12.19
N GLY A 82 -16.99 -2.83 -10.99
CA GLY A 82 -16.38 -3.75 -10.03
C GLY A 82 -15.04 -3.25 -9.47
N LEU A 83 -14.79 -1.94 -9.53
CA LEU A 83 -13.52 -1.34 -9.13
C LEU A 83 -13.55 -0.88 -7.67
N SER A 84 -12.44 -1.12 -6.95
CA SER A 84 -12.21 -0.59 -5.59
C SER A 84 -11.72 0.85 -5.61
N PHE A 85 -11.13 1.31 -6.71
CA PHE A 85 -10.68 2.69 -6.94
C PHE A 85 -10.73 3.01 -8.44
N PHE A 86 -10.67 4.29 -8.79
CA PHE A 86 -10.64 4.71 -10.20
C PHE A 86 -9.93 6.05 -10.37
N ASN A 87 -9.74 6.47 -11.62
CA ASN A 87 -9.18 7.76 -11.97
C ASN A 87 -10.02 8.44 -13.07
N THR A 88 -10.27 9.73 -12.92
CA THR A 88 -11.12 10.54 -13.81
C THR A 88 -10.32 11.52 -14.67
N SER A 89 -9.01 11.58 -14.48
CA SER A 89 -8.13 12.47 -15.22
C SER A 89 -7.91 11.95 -16.64
N PRO A 90 -7.93 12.83 -17.66
CA PRO A 90 -7.62 12.44 -19.05
C PRO A 90 -6.14 12.14 -19.27
N PHE A 91 -5.30 12.30 -18.24
CA PHE A 91 -3.88 12.01 -18.29
C PHE A 91 -3.60 10.56 -17.90
N ASN A 92 -2.52 10.01 -18.47
CA ASN A 92 -1.81 8.83 -17.99
C ASN A 92 -0.31 9.15 -18.09
N LEU A 93 0.55 8.33 -17.49
CA LEU A 93 1.99 8.58 -17.47
C LEU A 93 2.58 8.65 -18.88
N ALA A 94 2.11 7.84 -19.82
CA ALA A 94 2.56 7.88 -21.22
C ALA A 94 2.25 9.21 -21.91
N ARG A 95 1.03 9.75 -21.69
CA ARG A 95 0.60 11.05 -22.21
C ARG A 95 1.39 12.18 -21.56
N ILE A 96 1.62 12.12 -20.25
CA ILE A 96 2.45 13.10 -19.53
C ILE A 96 3.91 13.02 -20.03
N ALA A 97 4.43 11.83 -20.28
CA ALA A 97 5.78 11.61 -20.80
C ALA A 97 5.98 12.14 -22.23
N SER A 98 4.89 12.31 -22.99
CA SER A 98 4.89 12.82 -24.37
C SER A 98 4.87 14.36 -24.47
N VAL A 99 4.64 15.06 -23.36
CA VAL A 99 4.68 16.53 -23.32
C VAL A 99 6.00 17.02 -22.72
N ASP A 100 6.62 18.00 -23.35
CA ASP A 100 7.90 18.57 -22.87
C ASP A 100 7.71 19.69 -21.84
N ASP A 101 6.51 20.27 -21.75
CA ASP A 101 6.19 21.38 -20.83
C ASP A 101 5.08 21.01 -19.83
N ASN A 102 5.15 21.60 -18.63
CA ASN A 102 4.14 21.47 -17.55
C ASN A 102 3.92 20.03 -17.04
N VAL A 103 4.97 19.20 -17.06
CA VAL A 103 4.95 17.79 -16.59
C VAL A 103 4.48 17.70 -15.14
N ASP A 104 4.94 18.60 -14.29
CA ASP A 104 4.55 18.72 -12.88
C ASP A 104 3.05 18.98 -12.72
N ARG A 105 2.51 19.97 -13.42
CA ARG A 105 1.08 20.30 -13.37
C ARG A 105 0.21 19.16 -13.90
N ALA A 106 0.62 18.53 -15.00
CA ALA A 106 -0.09 17.40 -15.59
C ALA A 106 -0.09 16.18 -14.65
N LEU A 107 1.05 15.89 -14.03
CA LEU A 107 1.19 14.78 -13.08
C LEU A 107 0.38 15.01 -11.80
N LEU A 108 0.40 16.23 -11.24
CA LEU A 108 -0.43 16.55 -10.07
C LEU A 108 -1.93 16.51 -10.42
N SER A 109 -2.32 16.98 -11.60
CA SER A 109 -3.69 16.84 -12.09
C SER A 109 -4.09 15.38 -12.31
N TYR A 110 -3.14 14.51 -12.66
CA TYR A 110 -3.38 13.08 -12.81
C TYR A 110 -3.65 12.42 -11.46
N VAL A 111 -2.76 12.66 -10.49
CA VAL A 111 -2.86 12.13 -9.14
C VAL A 111 -4.11 12.63 -8.42
N ASN A 112 -4.47 13.90 -8.57
CA ASN A 112 -5.71 14.46 -8.02
C ASN A 112 -6.99 13.93 -8.68
N GLY A 113 -6.87 13.22 -9.81
CA GLY A 113 -8.00 12.61 -10.50
C GLY A 113 -8.42 11.25 -9.94
N PHE A 114 -7.66 10.67 -9.00
CA PHE A 114 -8.04 9.43 -8.33
C PHE A 114 -9.23 9.61 -7.40
N SER A 115 -9.96 8.52 -7.17
CA SER A 115 -11.09 8.46 -6.23
C SER A 115 -10.69 8.82 -4.79
N HIS A 116 -11.66 9.24 -3.99
CA HIS A 116 -11.42 9.85 -2.68
C HIS A 116 -10.75 8.89 -1.70
N ASN A 117 -11.04 7.61 -1.83
CA ASN A 117 -10.52 6.54 -0.98
C ASN A 117 -9.01 6.27 -1.12
N ILE A 118 -8.34 6.89 -2.11
CA ILE A 118 -6.89 6.77 -2.35
C ILE A 118 -6.15 8.12 -2.15
N ALA A 119 -6.88 9.24 -2.02
CA ALA A 119 -6.27 10.57 -1.97
C ALA A 119 -5.23 10.75 -0.82
N ASP A 120 -5.46 10.07 0.30
CA ASP A 120 -4.57 10.09 1.46
C ASP A 120 -3.26 9.33 1.24
N ILE A 121 -3.20 8.34 0.34
CA ILE A 121 -1.96 7.67 -0.07
C ILE A 121 -0.98 8.71 -0.62
N TRP A 122 -1.46 9.61 -1.49
CA TRP A 122 -0.63 10.68 -2.09
C TRP A 122 -0.21 11.73 -1.07
N THR A 123 -1.06 11.98 -0.08
CA THR A 123 -0.75 12.89 1.03
C THR A 123 0.34 12.30 1.92
N ALA A 124 0.21 11.02 2.28
CA ALA A 124 1.19 10.30 3.10
C ALA A 124 2.54 10.13 2.38
N PHE A 125 2.55 9.93 1.06
CA PHE A 125 3.80 9.98 0.29
C PHE A 125 4.38 11.39 0.11
N GLU A 126 3.67 12.43 0.55
CA GLU A 126 4.01 13.83 0.28
C GLU A 126 4.27 14.08 -1.22
N PHE A 127 3.49 13.41 -2.09
CA PHE A 127 3.78 13.29 -3.52
C PHE A 127 4.05 14.64 -4.21
N PRO A 128 3.31 15.74 -3.90
CA PRO A 128 3.60 17.05 -4.48
C PRO A 128 5.02 17.57 -4.18
N LYS A 129 5.57 17.29 -3.01
CA LYS A 129 6.95 17.69 -2.66
C LYS A 129 7.97 16.94 -3.51
N LEU A 130 7.75 15.64 -3.74
CA LEU A 130 8.60 14.80 -4.59
C LEU A 130 8.61 15.33 -6.03
N VAL A 131 7.43 15.63 -6.57
CA VAL A 131 7.26 16.22 -7.92
C VAL A 131 7.99 17.54 -8.03
N ALA A 132 7.85 18.44 -7.04
CA ALA A 132 8.52 19.73 -7.04
C ALA A 132 10.06 19.60 -7.02
N LYS A 133 10.62 18.72 -6.18
CA LYS A 133 12.08 18.48 -6.11
C LYS A 133 12.63 17.91 -7.42
N LEU A 134 11.93 16.94 -8.03
CA LEU A 134 12.33 16.39 -9.34
C LEU A 134 12.19 17.40 -10.48
N SER A 135 11.15 18.24 -10.46
CA SER A 135 10.92 19.29 -11.46
C SER A 135 12.03 20.34 -11.40
N ALA A 136 12.35 20.85 -10.21
CA ALA A 136 13.42 21.83 -9.99
C ALA A 136 14.80 21.32 -10.44
N ALA A 137 15.03 20.01 -10.39
CA ALA A 137 16.25 19.35 -10.84
C ALA A 137 16.24 18.92 -12.32
N ASN A 138 15.18 19.23 -13.06
CA ASN A 138 14.97 18.79 -14.45
C ASN A 138 15.08 17.26 -14.63
N ARG A 139 14.53 16.50 -13.67
CA ARG A 139 14.50 15.03 -13.68
C ARG A 139 13.11 14.45 -13.83
N LEU A 140 12.07 15.24 -13.55
CA LEU A 140 10.70 14.74 -13.48
C LEU A 140 10.24 14.04 -14.77
N LEU A 141 10.48 14.65 -15.93
CA LEU A 141 10.08 14.09 -17.23
C LEU A 141 10.68 12.70 -17.45
N GLU A 142 11.97 12.53 -17.16
CA GLU A 142 12.68 11.27 -17.36
C GLU A 142 12.22 10.18 -16.36
N VAL A 143 11.92 10.56 -15.12
CA VAL A 143 11.29 9.65 -14.14
C VAL A 143 9.92 9.20 -14.63
N VAL A 144 9.06 10.12 -15.08
CA VAL A 144 7.73 9.80 -15.60
C VAL A 144 7.82 8.91 -16.85
N LYS A 145 8.74 9.22 -17.78
CA LYS A 145 9.01 8.37 -18.96
C LYS A 145 9.39 6.96 -18.53
N HIS A 146 10.35 6.81 -17.62
CA HIS A 146 10.79 5.49 -17.15
C HIS A 146 9.61 4.66 -16.61
N PHE A 147 8.85 5.21 -15.65
CA PHE A 147 7.71 4.50 -15.07
C PHE A 147 6.60 4.22 -16.07
N SER A 148 6.35 5.10 -17.05
CA SER A 148 5.34 4.87 -18.09
C SER A 148 5.60 3.62 -18.95
N THR A 149 6.84 3.14 -19.00
CA THR A 149 7.23 1.96 -19.79
C THR A 149 7.09 0.64 -19.02
N LEU A 150 6.86 0.68 -17.71
CA LEU A 150 6.84 -0.53 -16.89
C LEU A 150 5.47 -1.21 -17.00
N SER A 151 5.42 -2.47 -17.42
CA SER A 151 4.17 -3.23 -17.46
C SER A 151 3.88 -3.84 -16.09
N LEU A 152 3.12 -3.11 -15.26
CA LEU A 152 2.76 -3.53 -13.90
C LEU A 152 1.26 -3.85 -13.79
N GLY A 153 0.57 -4.25 -14.85
CA GLY A 153 -0.85 -4.69 -14.78
C GLY A 153 -0.98 -6.15 -14.37
N SER A 154 -2.20 -6.60 -14.03
CA SER A 154 -2.46 -7.99 -13.59
C SER A 154 -2.08 -9.05 -14.63
N THR A 155 -2.09 -8.71 -15.91
CA THR A 155 -1.67 -9.60 -17.01
C THR A 155 -0.14 -9.76 -17.11
N SER A 156 0.61 -8.80 -16.57
CA SER A 156 2.08 -8.78 -16.62
C SER A 156 2.71 -9.20 -15.31
N VAL A 157 2.07 -8.84 -14.19
CA VAL A 157 2.55 -9.08 -12.82
C VAL A 157 1.34 -9.45 -11.95
N GLU A 158 1.32 -10.69 -11.45
CA GLU A 158 0.33 -11.16 -10.47
C GLU A 158 0.41 -10.32 -9.18
N ASP A 159 -0.70 -10.18 -8.44
CA ASP A 159 -0.72 -9.37 -7.21
C ASP A 159 0.31 -9.85 -6.17
N SER A 160 0.45 -11.17 -6.00
CA SER A 160 1.46 -11.79 -5.12
C SER A 160 2.89 -11.39 -5.52
N THR A 161 3.17 -11.40 -6.82
CA THR A 161 4.48 -11.02 -7.40
C THR A 161 4.71 -9.51 -7.24
N MET A 162 3.65 -8.70 -7.30
CA MET A 162 3.73 -7.26 -7.05
C MET A 162 4.08 -6.97 -5.58
N GLY A 163 3.51 -7.73 -4.65
CA GLY A 163 3.91 -7.70 -3.23
C GLY A 163 5.41 -7.97 -3.06
N ASP A 164 5.94 -9.01 -3.71
CA ASP A 164 7.38 -9.32 -3.70
C ASP A 164 8.23 -8.17 -4.28
N ILE A 165 7.76 -7.49 -5.34
CA ILE A 165 8.45 -6.33 -5.92
C ILE A 165 8.48 -5.15 -4.95
N PHE A 166 7.36 -4.83 -4.30
CA PHE A 166 7.30 -3.76 -3.30
C PHE A 166 8.21 -4.06 -2.12
N GLU A 167 8.21 -5.31 -1.64
CA GLU A 167 9.09 -5.77 -0.57
C GLU A 167 10.58 -5.62 -0.93
N ASP A 168 11.00 -6.02 -2.14
CA ASP A 168 12.40 -5.89 -2.57
C ASP A 168 12.82 -4.41 -2.69
N VAL A 169 11.94 -3.54 -3.23
CA VAL A 169 12.20 -2.10 -3.32
C VAL A 169 12.30 -1.48 -1.93
N MET A 170 11.42 -1.85 -0.99
CA MET A 170 11.48 -1.40 0.39
C MET A 170 12.76 -1.87 1.07
N TYR A 171 13.13 -3.14 0.91
CA TYR A 171 14.35 -3.69 1.50
C TYR A 171 15.58 -2.89 1.06
N ARG A 172 15.70 -2.60 -0.24
CA ARG A 172 16.77 -1.74 -0.79
C ARG A 172 16.72 -0.33 -0.22
N ALA A 173 15.54 0.25 -0.05
CA ALA A 173 15.38 1.58 0.53
C ALA A 173 15.87 1.64 1.98
N PHE A 174 15.49 0.67 2.81
CA PHE A 174 15.90 0.61 4.21
C PHE A 174 17.39 0.31 4.37
N ASP A 175 17.94 -0.59 3.56
CA ASP A 175 19.38 -0.86 3.51
C ASP A 175 20.18 0.42 3.24
N LYS A 176 19.72 1.26 2.28
CA LYS A 176 20.34 2.58 2.01
C LYS A 176 20.19 3.57 3.16
N LYS A 177 19.13 3.49 3.96
CA LYS A 177 18.94 4.35 5.15
C LYS A 177 19.85 3.96 6.32
N GLY A 178 20.63 2.88 6.22
CA GLY A 178 21.48 2.39 7.30
C GLY A 178 20.69 1.90 8.52
N LYS A 179 19.37 1.74 8.36
CA LYS A 179 18.51 1.11 9.36
C LYS A 179 18.53 -0.39 9.10
N ALA A 180 18.63 -1.21 10.15
CA ALA A 180 18.52 -2.65 9.98
C ALA A 180 17.14 -2.96 9.38
N ALA A 181 17.09 -3.47 8.15
CA ALA A 181 15.84 -3.74 7.44
C ALA A 181 14.89 -4.63 8.24
N GLY A 182 15.43 -5.53 9.08
CA GLY A 182 14.64 -6.39 9.99
C GLY A 182 13.85 -5.66 11.08
N ALA A 183 14.10 -4.37 11.33
CA ALA A 183 13.32 -3.57 12.27
C ALA A 183 12.03 -2.99 11.66
N PHE A 184 11.87 -3.07 10.32
CA PHE A 184 10.74 -2.48 9.58
C PHE A 184 10.04 -3.48 8.65
N TYR A 185 10.53 -4.72 8.58
CA TYR A 185 9.99 -5.76 7.72
C TYR A 185 10.03 -7.11 8.42
N THR A 186 8.91 -7.83 8.35
CA THR A 186 8.79 -9.21 8.81
C THR A 186 8.92 -10.15 7.61
N PRO A 187 9.94 -11.03 7.54
CA PRO A 187 10.07 -11.99 6.44
C PRO A 187 8.83 -12.87 6.32
N ARG A 188 8.38 -13.13 5.08
CA ARG A 188 7.18 -13.96 4.80
C ARG A 188 7.18 -15.31 5.51
N ASP A 189 8.33 -15.98 5.60
CA ASP A 189 8.45 -17.27 6.29
C ASP A 189 8.18 -17.15 7.81
N ALA A 190 8.59 -16.03 8.42
CA ALA A 190 8.31 -15.76 9.83
C ALA A 190 6.83 -15.43 10.04
N ILE A 191 6.23 -14.63 9.14
CA ILE A 191 4.80 -14.34 9.15
C ILE A 191 4.01 -15.65 9.05
N LYS A 192 4.36 -16.50 8.08
CA LYS A 192 3.72 -17.80 7.88
C LYS A 192 3.77 -18.66 9.13
N LEU A 193 4.93 -18.73 9.80
CA LEU A 193 5.06 -19.45 11.06
C LEU A 193 4.14 -18.90 12.16
N MET A 194 4.08 -17.57 12.32
CA MET A 194 3.19 -16.93 13.31
C MET A 194 1.73 -17.27 13.04
N VAL A 195 1.33 -17.21 11.77
CA VAL A 195 -0.01 -17.49 11.27
C VAL A 195 -0.37 -18.98 11.46
N ASP A 196 0.53 -19.90 11.13
CA ASP A 196 0.34 -21.35 11.32
C ASP A 196 0.12 -21.68 12.80
N VAL A 197 0.90 -21.07 13.71
CA VAL A 197 0.73 -21.25 15.16
C VAL A 197 -0.63 -20.71 15.63
N LEU A 198 -1.02 -19.53 15.14
CA LEU A 198 -2.26 -18.87 15.54
C LEU A 198 -3.49 -19.68 15.13
N PHE A 199 -3.51 -20.21 13.90
CA PHE A 199 -4.66 -20.95 13.37
C PHE A 199 -4.69 -22.41 13.81
N ALA A 200 -3.53 -23.02 14.09
CA ALA A 200 -3.49 -24.38 14.64
C ALA A 200 -4.20 -24.47 16.00
N ALA A 201 -4.17 -23.41 16.80
CA ALA A 201 -4.85 -23.34 18.09
C ALA A 201 -6.38 -23.24 17.98
N ASP A 202 -6.91 -22.92 16.80
CA ASP A 202 -8.32 -22.58 16.57
C ASP A 202 -8.95 -23.34 15.38
N ALA A 203 -8.32 -24.46 14.97
CA ALA A 203 -8.66 -25.18 13.76
C ALA A 203 -10.12 -25.69 13.72
N GLU A 204 -10.68 -26.06 14.87
CA GLU A 204 -12.08 -26.53 14.94
C GLU A 204 -13.09 -25.42 14.65
N SER A 205 -12.84 -24.20 15.11
CA SER A 205 -13.77 -23.08 14.92
C SER A 205 -13.70 -22.51 13.49
N LEU A 206 -12.58 -22.75 12.80
CA LEU A 206 -12.35 -22.39 11.40
C LEU A 206 -13.03 -23.36 10.42
N ALA A 207 -13.51 -24.51 10.89
CA ALA A 207 -14.24 -25.47 10.09
C ALA A 207 -15.72 -25.07 9.94
N GLY A 208 -16.26 -25.21 8.72
CA GLY A 208 -17.68 -24.97 8.43
C GLY A 208 -17.92 -23.94 7.33
N GLU A 209 -19.20 -23.72 7.04
CA GLU A 209 -19.69 -22.74 6.08
C GLU A 209 -19.91 -21.39 6.78
N ASP A 210 -19.74 -20.28 6.05
CA ASP A 210 -19.98 -18.89 6.53
C ASP A 210 -19.14 -18.45 7.75
N VAL A 211 -17.95 -19.02 7.93
CA VAL A 211 -17.02 -18.60 8.98
C VAL A 211 -16.56 -17.16 8.74
N LEU A 212 -16.72 -16.30 9.75
CA LEU A 212 -16.27 -14.92 9.75
C LEU A 212 -15.12 -14.77 10.74
N ARG A 213 -14.02 -14.16 10.30
CA ARG A 213 -12.86 -13.87 11.16
C ARG A 213 -12.33 -12.46 10.97
N SER A 214 -11.84 -11.90 12.05
CA SER A 214 -11.23 -10.59 12.12
C SER A 214 -9.77 -10.71 12.55
N ILE A 215 -8.89 -10.03 11.82
CA ILE A 215 -7.44 -10.00 12.08
C ILE A 215 -7.03 -8.57 12.35
N TYR A 216 -6.25 -8.33 13.40
CA TYR A 216 -5.71 -7.03 13.75
C TYR A 216 -4.19 -7.03 13.89
N ASP A 217 -3.57 -5.97 13.36
CA ASP A 217 -2.16 -5.63 13.57
C ASP A 217 -2.02 -4.15 14.01
N PRO A 218 -1.69 -3.88 15.29
CA PRO A 218 -1.50 -2.52 15.81
C PRO A 218 -0.26 -1.80 15.25
N THR A 219 0.61 -2.51 14.54
CA THR A 219 1.85 -1.98 13.94
C THR A 219 1.98 -2.53 12.52
N ALA A 220 0.97 -2.26 11.70
CA ALA A 220 0.72 -2.96 10.45
C ALA A 220 1.84 -2.84 9.42
N GLY A 221 2.69 -1.80 9.51
CA GLY A 221 3.69 -1.52 8.51
C GLY A 221 3.07 -1.39 7.13
N SER A 222 3.61 -2.13 6.16
CA SER A 222 3.04 -2.23 4.81
C SER A 222 1.89 -3.25 4.69
N GLY A 223 1.32 -3.73 5.80
CA GLY A 223 0.19 -4.67 5.80
C GLY A 223 0.53 -6.12 5.43
N GLY A 224 1.81 -6.45 5.23
CA GLY A 224 2.22 -7.80 4.79
C GLY A 224 1.75 -8.93 5.73
N MET A 225 1.78 -8.69 7.05
CA MET A 225 1.27 -9.66 8.02
C MET A 225 -0.24 -9.92 7.87
N LEU A 226 -1.02 -8.85 7.68
CA LEU A 226 -2.47 -8.93 7.48
C LEU A 226 -2.82 -9.70 6.20
N LEU A 227 -2.09 -9.44 5.11
CA LEU A 227 -2.30 -10.07 3.82
C LEU A 227 -1.98 -11.56 3.84
N VAL A 228 -0.81 -11.94 4.37
CA VAL A 228 -0.42 -13.36 4.49
C VAL A 228 -1.36 -14.12 5.43
N ALA A 229 -1.78 -13.51 6.54
CA ALA A 229 -2.73 -14.14 7.46
C ALA A 229 -4.11 -14.33 6.81
N GLN A 230 -4.58 -13.34 6.03
CA GLN A 230 -5.81 -13.46 5.25
C GLN A 230 -5.72 -14.58 4.20
N GLU A 231 -4.60 -14.67 3.47
CA GLU A 231 -4.38 -15.71 2.46
C GLU A 231 -4.37 -17.10 3.11
N ALA A 232 -3.63 -17.27 4.21
CA ALA A 232 -3.56 -18.54 4.92
C ALA A 232 -4.92 -19.00 5.47
N LEU A 233 -5.77 -18.09 5.97
CA LEU A 233 -7.15 -18.44 6.35
C LEU A 233 -7.94 -18.94 5.14
N ARG A 234 -7.83 -18.28 3.98
CA ARG A 234 -8.52 -18.69 2.75
C ARG A 234 -7.99 -20.03 2.21
N GLU A 235 -6.71 -20.34 2.39
CA GLU A 235 -6.15 -21.65 2.06
C GLU A 235 -6.73 -22.75 2.97
N LEU A 236 -6.89 -22.46 4.26
CA LEU A 236 -7.48 -23.40 5.22
C LEU A 236 -8.98 -23.61 5.00
N ASN A 237 -9.71 -22.53 4.74
CA ASN A 237 -11.13 -22.56 4.45
C ASN A 237 -11.47 -21.54 3.34
N PRO A 238 -11.65 -21.99 2.08
CA PRO A 238 -11.98 -21.09 0.96
C PRO A 238 -13.29 -20.29 1.15
N GLY A 239 -14.18 -20.74 2.03
CA GLY A 239 -15.44 -20.06 2.35
C GLY A 239 -15.33 -19.02 3.48
N VAL A 240 -14.16 -18.88 4.12
CA VAL A 240 -13.99 -17.93 5.23
C VAL A 240 -14.01 -16.49 4.74
N LYS A 241 -14.76 -15.65 5.43
CA LYS A 241 -14.79 -14.20 5.23
C LYS A 241 -13.86 -13.55 6.26
N VAL A 242 -12.75 -13.03 5.78
CA VAL A 242 -11.73 -12.39 6.62
C VAL A 242 -11.83 -10.88 6.50
N THR A 243 -11.97 -10.21 7.63
CA THR A 243 -11.85 -8.75 7.70
C THR A 243 -10.54 -8.39 8.40
N VAL A 244 -9.70 -7.62 7.73
CA VAL A 244 -8.42 -7.17 8.29
C VAL A 244 -8.53 -5.73 8.80
N TYR A 245 -7.78 -5.46 9.86
CA TYR A 245 -7.67 -4.19 10.54
C TYR A 245 -6.19 -3.95 10.88
N GLY A 246 -5.74 -2.72 10.70
CA GLY A 246 -4.37 -2.34 10.98
C GLY A 246 -4.27 -0.90 11.47
N GLN A 247 -3.17 -0.61 12.15
CA GLN A 247 -2.77 0.74 12.49
C GLN A 247 -1.28 0.92 12.19
N GLU A 248 -0.93 2.04 11.55
CA GLU A 248 0.45 2.32 11.19
C GLU A 248 0.75 3.82 11.36
N MET A 249 1.87 4.13 12.01
CA MET A 249 2.27 5.52 12.29
C MET A 249 3.08 6.14 11.14
N MET A 250 3.89 5.35 10.46
CA MET A 250 4.82 5.80 9.43
C MET A 250 4.10 6.01 8.10
N ASP A 251 4.08 7.25 7.64
CA ASP A 251 3.42 7.69 6.42
C ASP A 251 3.66 6.80 5.20
N SER A 252 4.93 6.48 4.91
CA SER A 252 5.29 5.67 3.75
C SER A 252 4.82 4.22 3.85
N ALA A 253 4.88 3.64 5.07
CA ALA A 253 4.44 2.27 5.31
C ALA A 253 2.91 2.18 5.23
N TYR A 254 2.21 3.14 5.85
CA TYR A 254 0.77 3.32 5.76
C TYR A 254 0.30 3.41 4.30
N ALA A 255 0.91 4.31 3.51
CA ALA A 255 0.53 4.54 2.13
C ALA A 255 0.72 3.28 1.27
N LEU A 256 1.80 2.54 1.49
CA LEU A 256 2.07 1.29 0.79
C LEU A 256 1.09 0.19 1.19
N GLY A 257 0.87 -0.02 2.48
CA GLY A 257 -0.03 -1.08 2.96
C GLY A 257 -1.47 -0.83 2.55
N LYS A 258 -1.92 0.43 2.59
CA LYS A 258 -3.24 0.80 2.07
C LYS A 258 -3.34 0.57 0.56
N ALA A 259 -2.32 0.93 -0.21
CA ALA A 259 -2.30 0.70 -1.66
C ALA A 259 -2.41 -0.80 -1.99
N ASP A 260 -1.59 -1.64 -1.34
CA ASP A 260 -1.56 -3.09 -1.58
C ASP A 260 -2.90 -3.75 -1.22
N LEU A 261 -3.47 -3.40 -0.06
CA LEU A 261 -4.81 -3.88 0.33
C LEU A 261 -5.89 -3.47 -0.66
N LEU A 262 -5.88 -2.22 -1.15
CA LEU A 262 -6.85 -1.75 -2.15
C LEU A 262 -6.72 -2.47 -3.50
N ILE A 263 -5.48 -2.73 -3.93
CA ILE A 263 -5.18 -3.49 -5.15
C ILE A 263 -5.78 -4.90 -5.06
N GLN A 264 -5.67 -5.53 -3.88
CA GLN A 264 -6.22 -6.86 -3.64
C GLN A 264 -7.73 -6.88 -3.33
N GLY A 265 -8.43 -5.76 -3.58
CA GLY A 265 -9.88 -5.64 -3.36
C GLY A 265 -10.29 -5.51 -1.89
N GLY A 266 -9.35 -5.20 -1.01
CA GLY A 266 -9.58 -4.89 0.40
C GLY A 266 -10.28 -3.54 0.60
N ARG A 267 -10.66 -3.27 1.87
CA ARG A 267 -11.34 -2.03 2.23
C ARG A 267 -10.35 -0.86 2.34
N PRO A 268 -10.74 0.37 1.97
CA PRO A 268 -9.88 1.55 2.09
C PRO A 268 -9.56 1.95 3.53
N ASP A 269 -10.38 1.54 4.49
CA ASP A 269 -10.23 1.81 5.93
C ASP A 269 -9.57 0.64 6.68
N ALA A 270 -9.02 -0.35 5.96
CA ALA A 270 -8.42 -1.53 6.56
C ALA A 270 -7.17 -1.20 7.40
N ILE A 271 -6.37 -0.20 7.00
CA ILE A 271 -5.28 0.33 7.82
C ILE A 271 -5.60 1.80 8.13
N LEU A 272 -5.47 2.17 9.39
CA LEU A 272 -5.63 3.55 9.85
C LEU A 272 -4.26 4.16 10.18
N LYS A 273 -4.08 5.44 9.85
CA LYS A 273 -2.84 6.15 10.09
C LYS A 273 -2.85 6.76 11.49
N GLY A 274 -1.90 6.38 12.34
CA GLY A 274 -1.74 6.96 13.67
C GLY A 274 -0.80 6.18 14.56
N ASP A 275 -0.31 6.84 15.60
CA ASP A 275 0.49 6.20 16.65
C ASP A 275 -0.41 5.36 17.55
N THR A 276 -0.20 4.04 17.54
CA THR A 276 -1.03 3.11 18.31
C THR A 276 -0.95 3.38 19.79
N LEU A 277 0.19 3.80 20.36
CA LEU A 277 0.33 4.01 21.81
C LEU A 277 -0.33 5.33 22.25
N LEU A 278 -0.32 6.36 21.40
CA LEU A 278 -0.98 7.64 21.70
C LEU A 278 -2.49 7.58 21.57
N GLU A 279 -2.99 6.98 20.48
CA GLU A 279 -4.41 6.91 20.15
C GLU A 279 -4.74 5.54 19.57
N ASP A 280 -5.59 4.79 20.26
CA ASP A 280 -6.14 3.54 19.75
C ASP A 280 -7.29 3.82 18.78
N LEU A 281 -7.01 3.71 17.48
CA LEU A 281 -8.01 3.96 16.43
C LEU A 281 -9.02 2.82 16.26
N HIS A 282 -8.86 1.73 17.02
CA HIS A 282 -9.75 0.58 17.02
C HIS A 282 -10.27 0.26 18.44
N ALA A 283 -10.26 1.22 19.36
CA ALA A 283 -10.66 1.04 20.76
C ALA A 283 -12.09 0.49 20.96
N ASP A 284 -12.97 0.66 19.97
CA ASP A 284 -14.34 0.18 19.98
C ASP A 284 -14.49 -1.27 19.45
N LYS A 285 -13.38 -1.96 19.14
CA LYS A 285 -13.38 -3.26 18.47
C LYS A 285 -12.68 -4.34 19.27
N THR A 286 -13.11 -5.57 19.00
CA THR A 286 -12.44 -6.80 19.44
C THR A 286 -12.14 -7.64 18.21
N PHE A 287 -11.06 -8.42 18.26
CA PHE A 287 -10.58 -9.19 17.14
C PHE A 287 -10.42 -10.66 17.50
N ASP A 288 -10.67 -11.55 16.54
CA ASP A 288 -10.46 -12.99 16.72
C ASP A 288 -8.96 -13.31 16.79
N TYR A 289 -8.17 -12.60 15.98
CA TYR A 289 -6.74 -12.79 15.84
C TYR A 289 -5.99 -11.47 15.94
N VAL A 290 -4.93 -11.45 16.73
CA VAL A 290 -3.99 -10.31 16.80
C VAL A 290 -2.59 -10.84 16.54
N LEU A 291 -1.89 -10.21 15.60
CA LEU A 291 -0.48 -10.47 15.31
C LEU A 291 0.22 -9.14 15.04
N SER A 292 1.48 -9.02 15.48
CA SER A 292 2.23 -7.78 15.41
C SER A 292 3.72 -8.08 15.42
N ASN A 293 4.50 -7.26 14.72
CA ASN A 293 5.94 -7.15 14.85
C ASN A 293 6.28 -5.69 15.17
N PRO A 294 6.15 -5.27 16.44
CA PRO A 294 6.33 -3.88 16.81
C PRO A 294 7.80 -3.45 16.64
N PRO A 295 8.07 -2.14 16.47
CA PRO A 295 9.45 -1.65 16.33
C PRO A 295 10.29 -2.01 17.56
N PHE A 296 11.45 -2.63 17.35
CA PHE A 296 12.33 -3.07 18.43
C PHE A 296 13.28 -1.95 18.88
N GLY A 297 13.38 -1.72 20.19
CA GLY A 297 14.36 -0.82 20.80
C GLY A 297 14.06 0.67 20.64
N GLY A 298 12.83 1.03 20.26
CA GLY A 298 12.35 2.41 20.31
C GLY A 298 12.16 2.89 21.75
N ASP A 299 12.56 4.13 22.02
CA ASP A 299 12.15 4.82 23.24
C ASP A 299 10.68 5.25 23.09
N TRP A 300 9.89 5.04 24.13
CA TRP A 300 8.46 5.36 24.18
C TRP A 300 8.14 6.40 25.27
N GLU A 301 9.16 7.13 25.75
CA GLU A 301 9.00 8.16 26.78
C GLU A 301 7.95 9.21 26.41
N VAL A 302 7.82 9.55 25.13
CA VAL A 302 6.84 10.51 24.61
C VAL A 302 5.42 9.98 24.80
N GLU A 303 5.20 8.69 24.57
CA GLU A 303 3.91 8.02 24.64
C GLU A 303 3.57 7.60 26.08
N GLN A 304 4.55 7.59 26.98
CA GLN A 304 4.44 7.02 28.32
C GLN A 304 3.28 7.61 29.14
N ALA A 305 3.07 8.92 29.05
CA ALA A 305 2.00 9.57 29.79
C ALA A 305 0.62 9.07 29.31
N SER A 306 0.41 8.98 28.00
CA SER A 306 -0.84 8.48 27.40
C SER A 306 -1.08 7.02 27.76
N VAL A 307 -0.06 6.16 27.66
CA VAL A 307 -0.17 4.75 28.03
C VAL A 307 -0.54 4.58 29.52
N LYS A 308 0.09 5.35 30.42
CA LYS A 308 -0.22 5.31 31.86
C LYS A 308 -1.63 5.79 32.19
N GLU A 309 -2.18 6.72 31.42
CA GLU A 309 -3.56 7.18 31.55
C GLU A 309 -4.54 6.12 31.04
N GLN A 310 -4.29 5.56 29.85
CA GLN A 310 -5.10 4.49 29.26
C GLN A 310 -5.16 3.26 30.18
N ALA A 311 -4.04 2.84 30.78
CA ALA A 311 -3.95 1.69 31.69
C ALA A 311 -4.77 1.84 32.98
N GLN A 312 -5.23 3.04 33.32
CA GLN A 312 -6.11 3.26 34.48
C GLN A 312 -7.58 2.98 34.16
N VAL A 313 -7.93 2.83 32.88
CA VAL A 313 -9.30 2.58 32.43
C VAL A 313 -9.59 1.07 32.53
N PRO A 314 -10.61 0.63 33.29
CA PRO A 314 -10.95 -0.79 33.35
C PRO A 314 -11.31 -1.35 31.97
N GLY A 315 -10.68 -2.48 31.59
CA GLY A 315 -10.89 -3.09 30.28
C GLY A 315 -10.12 -2.41 29.14
N SER A 316 -9.17 -1.54 29.45
CA SER A 316 -8.21 -1.06 28.46
C SER A 316 -7.34 -2.20 27.94
N ARG A 317 -6.72 -1.99 26.76
CA ARG A 317 -5.73 -2.91 26.18
C ARG A 317 -4.39 -2.94 26.97
N PHE A 318 -4.19 -2.01 27.90
CA PHE A 318 -3.06 -1.91 28.83
C PHE A 318 -3.46 -2.23 30.27
#